data_AF-A0A6L7CJ58-F1
#
_entry.id   AF-A0A6L7CJ58-F1
#
_cell.length_a   1.000
_cell.length_b   1.000
_cell.length_c   1.000
_cell.angle_alpha   90.00
_cell.angle_beta   90.00
_cell.angle_gamma   90.00
#
_symmetry.space_group_name_H-M   'P 1'
#
loop_
_entity.id
_entity.type
_entity.pdbx_description
1 polymer ?
#
loop_
_entity_poly.entity_id
_entity_poly.type
_entity_poly.pdbx_seq_one_letter_code
_entity_poly.pdbx_strand_id
1 'polypeptide(L)'
;MDNGVQVSKVKMLLSNENVDVQNGWRDQQETLLTYLQSGNLHSLRTWIKERGQDYPAQTLTTHLFIPLRRRLQCQQPTLQALLAILDGVLINYIAICLASARKKQGKDALVVGWNIQDTTRLWLEGWIVSQQGWRIDVLAHSLNQLRPELFEGRTLLVWCGENRTSAQQQQLTSWQEQGHDIFPLGI
;
A
#
# COMPACT_ATOMS: atom_id res chain seq x y z
N MET A 1 -9.14 38.38 -15.07
CA MET A 1 -9.64 37.00 -15.03
C MET A 1 -8.81 36.28 -14.00
N ASP A 2 -9.49 35.95 -12.92
CA ASP A 2 -8.99 35.54 -11.61
C ASP A 2 -9.02 34.01 -11.57
N ASN A 3 -7.87 33.36 -11.32
CA ASN A 3 -7.81 31.92 -11.04
C ASN A 3 -7.08 31.74 -9.70
N GLY A 4 -7.76 32.13 -8.62
CA GLY A 4 -7.37 31.86 -7.25
C GLY A 4 -7.35 30.35 -6.99
N VAL A 5 -6.14 29.80 -6.84
CA VAL A 5 -5.96 28.47 -6.23
C VAL A 5 -6.46 28.56 -4.79
N GLN A 6 -7.45 27.74 -4.43
CA GLN A 6 -8.02 27.70 -3.09
C GLN A 6 -6.92 27.49 -2.03
N VAL A 7 -6.76 28.48 -1.15
CA VAL A 7 -5.76 28.57 -0.07
C VAL A 7 -5.72 27.30 0.81
N SER A 8 -6.84 26.58 0.89
CA SER A 8 -6.99 25.32 1.62
C SER A 8 -6.16 24.16 1.05
N LYS A 9 -5.95 24.09 -0.28
CA LYS A 9 -5.10 23.06 -0.91
C LYS A 9 -3.61 23.34 -0.71
N VAL A 10 -3.22 24.62 -0.74
CA VAL A 10 -1.83 25.05 -0.51
C VAL A 10 -1.42 24.77 0.94
N LYS A 11 -2.32 25.03 1.90
CA LYS A 11 -2.06 24.77 3.31
C LYS A 11 -1.88 23.29 3.63
N MET A 12 -2.61 22.39 2.95
CA MET A 12 -2.47 20.93 3.11
C MET A 12 -1.18 20.36 2.51
N LEU A 13 -0.74 20.90 1.36
CA LEU A 13 0.54 20.51 0.75
C LEU A 13 1.72 20.93 1.65
N LEU A 14 1.68 22.16 2.16
CA LEU A 14 2.71 22.69 3.06
C LEU A 14 2.72 22.02 4.44
N SER A 15 1.57 21.56 4.95
CA SER A 15 1.51 20.82 6.22
C SER A 15 2.06 19.40 6.09
N ASN A 16 1.87 18.72 4.96
CA ASN A 16 2.45 17.40 4.74
C ASN A 16 3.96 17.46 4.52
N GLU A 17 4.48 18.49 3.84
CA GLU A 17 5.93 18.70 3.70
C GLU A 17 6.60 18.97 5.06
N ASN A 18 5.95 19.70 5.96
CA ASN A 18 6.52 20.02 7.29
C ASN A 18 6.62 18.82 8.24
N VAL A 19 5.70 17.85 8.18
CA VAL A 19 5.72 16.67 9.06
C VAL A 19 6.82 15.67 8.67
N ASP A 20 7.12 15.54 7.37
CA ASP A 20 8.18 14.67 6.86
C ASP A 20 9.58 15.22 7.15
N VAL A 21 9.74 16.55 7.18
CA VAL A 21 11.01 17.23 7.52
C VAL A 21 11.29 17.17 9.03
N GLN A 22 10.27 17.19 9.89
CA GLN A 22 10.46 17.13 11.35
C GLN A 22 10.74 15.72 11.91
N ASN A 23 10.38 14.65 11.20
CA ASN A 23 10.47 13.27 11.71
C ASN A 23 11.60 12.43 11.07
N GLY A 24 12.49 13.02 10.26
CA GLY A 24 13.61 12.32 9.64
C GLY A 24 13.21 11.29 8.56
N TRP A 25 11.93 11.23 8.18
CA TRP A 25 11.44 10.30 7.16
C TRP A 25 12.04 10.60 5.79
N ARG A 26 12.26 11.89 5.49
CA ARG A 26 12.94 12.27 4.26
C ARG A 26 14.35 11.68 4.17
N ASP A 27 15.12 11.73 5.25
CA ASP A 27 16.47 11.17 5.30
C ASP A 27 16.45 9.63 5.16
N GLN A 28 15.44 8.98 5.74
CA GLN A 28 15.22 7.54 5.54
C GLN A 28 14.86 7.20 4.08
N GLN A 29 14.07 8.04 3.40
CA GLN A 29 13.79 7.89 1.97
C GLN A 29 15.08 8.03 1.13
N GLU A 30 15.95 9.00 1.43
CA GLU A 30 17.23 9.16 0.72
C GLU A 30 18.20 8.00 0.99
N THR A 31 18.23 7.50 2.24
CA THR A 31 19.01 6.30 2.60
C THR A 31 18.56 5.09 1.78
N LEU A 32 17.24 4.87 1.72
CA LEU A 32 16.65 3.79 0.93
C LEU A 32 16.94 3.94 -0.56
N LEU A 33 16.87 5.16 -1.09
CA LEU A 33 17.22 5.48 -2.48
C LEU A 33 18.69 5.18 -2.78
N THR A 34 19.60 5.46 -1.85
CA THR A 34 21.04 5.17 -2.01
C THR A 34 21.29 3.66 -2.15
N TYR A 35 20.59 2.83 -1.36
CA TYR A 35 20.67 1.37 -1.52
C TYR A 35 20.14 0.89 -2.88
N LEU A 36 19.04 1.49 -3.36
CA LEU A 36 18.50 1.19 -4.69
C LEU A 36 19.48 1.56 -5.80
N GLN A 37 20.05 2.77 -5.76
CA GLN A 37 20.98 3.27 -6.78
C GLN A 37 22.31 2.52 -6.80
N SER A 38 22.80 2.06 -5.65
CA SER A 38 24.02 1.24 -5.56
C SER A 38 23.82 -0.19 -6.06
N GLY A 39 22.58 -0.64 -6.28
CA GLY A 39 22.26 -2.02 -6.67
C GLY A 39 22.52 -3.05 -5.56
N ASN A 40 22.82 -2.62 -4.34
CA ASN A 40 23.08 -3.52 -3.21
C ASN A 40 21.77 -4.06 -2.62
N LEU A 41 21.20 -5.04 -3.30
CA LEU A 41 19.91 -5.65 -2.91
C LEU A 41 19.96 -6.40 -1.58
N HIS A 42 21.15 -6.85 -1.14
CA HIS A 42 21.30 -7.50 0.16
C HIS A 42 21.12 -6.48 1.29
N SER A 43 21.90 -5.39 1.27
CA SER A 43 21.78 -4.33 2.26
C SER A 43 20.40 -3.67 2.23
N LEU A 44 19.82 -3.48 1.04
CA LEU A 44 18.45 -3.00 0.89
C LEU A 44 17.42 -3.86 1.65
N ARG A 45 17.47 -5.19 1.46
CA ARG A 45 16.57 -6.13 2.14
C ARG A 45 16.78 -6.14 3.65
N THR A 46 18.04 -6.12 4.09
CA THR A 46 18.39 -6.06 5.52
C THR A 46 17.84 -4.79 6.16
N TRP A 47 18.07 -3.64 5.53
CA TRP A 47 17.61 -2.36 6.04
C TRP A 47 16.08 -2.28 6.12
N ILE A 48 15.35 -2.73 5.08
CA ILE A 48 13.86 -2.80 5.12
C ILE A 48 13.39 -3.70 6.25
N LYS A 49 14.04 -4.86 6.45
CA LYS A 49 13.68 -5.80 7.51
C LYS A 49 13.85 -5.18 8.89
N GLU A 50 14.95 -4.48 9.14
CA GLU A 50 15.21 -3.76 10.39
C GLU A 50 14.17 -2.67 10.63
N ARG A 51 13.89 -1.82 9.63
CA ARG A 51 12.85 -0.79 9.76
C ARG A 51 11.48 -1.39 10.10
N GLY A 52 11.12 -2.52 9.49
CA GLY A 52 9.87 -3.22 9.77
C GLY A 52 9.81 -3.95 11.12
N GLN A 53 10.94 -4.04 11.84
CA GLN A 53 10.95 -4.43 13.26
C GLN A 53 10.75 -3.21 14.16
N ASP A 54 11.29 -2.05 13.76
CA ASP A 54 11.24 -0.81 14.53
C ASP A 54 9.88 -0.09 14.44
N TYR A 55 9.16 -0.23 13.32
CA TYR A 55 7.94 0.52 13.04
C TYR A 55 6.78 -0.35 12.55
N PRO A 56 5.52 0.04 12.85
CA PRO A 56 4.33 -0.59 12.27
C PRO A 56 4.30 -0.49 10.74
N ALA A 57 3.65 -1.46 10.11
CA ALA A 57 3.45 -1.52 8.66
C ALA A 57 2.79 -0.24 8.14
N GLN A 58 1.80 0.29 8.87
CA GLN A 58 1.10 1.51 8.51
C GLN A 58 2.01 2.74 8.49
N THR A 59 2.91 2.86 9.47
CA THR A 59 3.87 3.97 9.56
C THR A 59 4.84 3.94 8.39
N LEU A 60 5.45 2.78 8.12
CA LEU A 60 6.41 2.66 7.01
C LEU A 60 5.74 2.81 5.64
N THR A 61 4.54 2.27 5.49
CA THR A 61 3.77 2.43 4.25
C THR A 61 3.48 3.91 3.97
N THR A 62 2.98 4.63 4.97
CA THR A 62 2.56 6.04 4.85
C THR A 62 3.73 7.00 4.64
N HIS A 63 4.80 6.86 5.42
CA HIS A 63 5.88 7.87 5.49
C HIS A 63 7.13 7.52 4.68
N LEU A 64 7.34 6.24 4.37
CA LEU A 64 8.55 5.79 3.68
C LEU A 64 8.24 5.25 2.29
N PHE A 65 7.42 4.21 2.18
CA PHE A 65 7.25 3.48 0.93
C PHE A 65 6.37 4.22 -0.08
N ILE A 66 5.17 4.70 0.30
CA ILE A 66 4.32 5.44 -0.64
C ILE A 66 5.01 6.70 -1.17
N PRO A 67 5.61 7.57 -0.32
CA PRO A 67 6.27 8.78 -0.81
C PRO A 67 7.46 8.47 -1.73
N LEU A 68 8.32 7.50 -1.37
CA LEU A 68 9.45 7.12 -2.23
C LEU A 68 8.98 6.53 -3.56
N ARG A 69 7.99 5.62 -3.55
CA ARG A 69 7.43 5.04 -4.78
C ARG A 69 6.86 6.13 -5.69
N ARG A 70 6.12 7.10 -5.16
CA ARG A 70 5.62 8.25 -5.93
C ARG A 70 6.75 9.05 -6.58
N ARG A 71 7.87 9.27 -5.87
CA ARG A 71 9.06 9.94 -6.45
C ARG A 71 9.70 9.15 -7.60
N LEU A 72 9.60 7.82 -7.58
CA LEU A 72 10.18 6.95 -8.62
C LEU A 72 9.24 6.70 -9.80
N GLN A 73 7.94 7.01 -9.69
CA GLN A 73 6.91 6.78 -10.72
C GLN A 73 7.02 7.69 -11.97
N CYS A 74 8.11 8.43 -12.16
CA CYS A 74 8.31 9.30 -13.32
C CYS A 74 8.53 8.52 -14.64
N GLN A 75 8.25 9.13 -15.80
CA GLN A 75 8.43 8.52 -17.13
C GLN A 75 9.90 8.31 -17.57
N GLN A 76 10.86 8.31 -16.63
CA GLN A 76 12.27 8.03 -16.92
C GLN A 76 12.57 6.54 -16.74
N PRO A 77 13.16 5.85 -17.73
CA PRO A 77 13.42 4.41 -17.67
C PRO A 77 14.20 3.96 -16.42
N THR A 78 15.21 4.73 -16.00
CA THR A 78 16.01 4.42 -14.82
C THR A 78 15.17 4.43 -13.55
N LEU A 79 14.31 5.43 -13.36
CA LEU A 79 13.47 5.53 -12.17
C LEU A 79 12.41 4.43 -12.14
N GLN A 80 11.86 4.06 -13.31
CA GLN A 80 10.97 2.90 -13.43
C GLN A 80 11.65 1.59 -13.07
N ALA A 81 12.91 1.40 -13.48
CA ALA A 81 13.69 0.22 -13.09
C ALA A 81 13.95 0.19 -11.57
N LEU A 82 14.30 1.32 -10.95
CA LEU A 82 14.46 1.42 -9.50
C LEU A 82 13.14 1.16 -8.74
N LEU A 83 12.02 1.67 -9.25
CA LEU A 83 10.69 1.38 -8.70
C LEU A 83 10.37 -0.11 -8.78
N ALA A 84 10.62 -0.76 -9.93
CA ALA A 84 10.37 -2.19 -10.10
C ALA A 84 11.24 -3.04 -9.16
N ILE A 85 12.50 -2.65 -8.94
CA ILE A 85 13.39 -3.30 -7.97
C ILE A 85 12.84 -3.13 -6.55
N LEU A 86 12.46 -1.90 -6.16
CA LEU A 86 11.89 -1.62 -4.85
C LEU A 86 10.62 -2.45 -4.62
N ASP A 87 9.72 -2.46 -5.59
CA ASP A 87 8.46 -3.20 -5.55
C ASP A 87 8.69 -4.71 -5.37
N GLY A 88 9.63 -5.29 -6.13
CA GLY A 88 9.99 -6.70 -5.97
C GLY A 88 10.57 -7.03 -4.59
N VAL A 89 11.39 -6.14 -4.04
CA VAL A 89 11.93 -6.31 -2.67
C VAL A 89 10.83 -6.19 -1.62
N LEU A 90 9.93 -5.22 -1.76
CA LEU A 90 8.81 -5.02 -0.84
C LEU A 90 7.84 -6.21 -0.85
N ILE A 91 7.45 -6.68 -2.04
CA ILE A 91 6.57 -7.86 -2.19
C ILE A 91 7.19 -9.07 -1.49
N ASN A 92 8.49 -9.33 -1.70
CA ASN A 92 9.18 -10.44 -1.05
C ASN A 92 9.21 -10.30 0.49
N TYR A 93 9.53 -9.11 0.99
CA TYR A 93 9.54 -8.85 2.44
C TYR A 93 8.15 -9.04 3.05
N ILE A 94 7.12 -8.46 2.42
CA ILE A 94 5.74 -8.56 2.88
C ILE A 94 5.26 -10.02 2.84
N ALA A 95 5.57 -10.78 1.80
CA ALA A 95 5.23 -12.20 1.73
C ALA A 95 5.76 -12.99 2.94
N ILE A 96 6.97 -12.67 3.42
CA ILE A 96 7.53 -13.27 4.64
C ILE A 96 6.75 -12.84 5.89
N CYS A 97 6.37 -11.55 5.99
CA CYS A 97 5.54 -11.05 7.08
C CYS A 97 4.16 -11.75 7.10
N LEU A 98 3.50 -11.87 5.95
CA LEU A 98 2.20 -12.54 5.82
C LEU A 98 2.30 -14.03 6.18
N ALA A 99 3.34 -14.73 5.69
CA ALA A 99 3.58 -16.12 6.05
C ALA A 99 3.79 -16.32 7.57
N SER A 100 4.41 -15.33 8.22
CA SER A 100 4.58 -15.32 9.67
C SER A 100 3.27 -15.04 10.41
N ALA A 101 2.44 -14.12 9.89
CA ALA A 101 1.14 -13.79 10.46
C ALA A 101 0.16 -14.98 10.42
N ARG A 102 0.20 -15.82 9.38
CA ARG A 102 -0.64 -17.03 9.25
C ARG A 102 -0.48 -18.04 10.40
N LYS A 103 0.66 -18.01 11.12
CA LYS A 103 0.92 -18.88 12.26
C LYS A 103 0.22 -18.44 13.55
N LYS A 104 -0.29 -17.21 13.59
CA LYS A 104 -0.98 -16.64 14.74
C LYS A 104 -2.49 -16.86 14.61
N GLN A 105 -3.22 -16.76 15.71
CA GLN A 105 -4.68 -16.72 15.66
C GLN A 105 -5.14 -15.47 14.90
N GLY A 106 -6.19 -15.60 14.08
CA GLY A 106 -6.72 -14.49 13.28
C GLY A 106 -7.78 -14.94 12.29
N LYS A 107 -8.51 -13.99 11.73
CA LYS A 107 -9.51 -14.24 10.68
C LYS A 107 -8.84 -14.35 9.31
N ASP A 108 -9.25 -15.31 8.49
CA ASP A 108 -8.72 -15.41 7.12
C ASP A 108 -9.41 -14.39 6.22
N ALA A 109 -8.63 -13.72 5.35
CA ALA A 109 -9.18 -12.82 4.35
C ALA A 109 -8.33 -12.78 3.07
N LEU A 110 -8.99 -12.44 1.97
CA LEU A 110 -8.36 -12.20 0.67
C LEU A 110 -8.36 -10.70 0.38
N VAL A 111 -7.17 -10.13 0.19
CA VAL A 111 -7.01 -8.75 -0.29
C VAL A 111 -7.18 -8.72 -1.80
N VAL A 112 -8.11 -7.90 -2.27
CA VAL A 112 -8.48 -7.78 -3.68
C VAL A 112 -8.36 -6.33 -4.13
N GLY A 113 -7.70 -6.11 -5.27
CA GLY A 113 -7.70 -4.83 -5.94
C GLY A 113 -8.86 -4.71 -6.91
N TRP A 114 -9.66 -3.64 -6.80
CA TRP A 114 -10.77 -3.40 -7.72
C TRP A 114 -10.55 -2.10 -8.52
N ASN A 115 -10.36 -2.25 -9.83
CA ASN A 115 -10.06 -1.15 -10.77
C ASN A 115 -8.81 -0.33 -10.38
N ILE A 116 -7.72 -1.01 -10.03
CA ILE A 116 -6.43 -0.38 -9.70
C ILE A 116 -5.33 -0.82 -10.68
N GLN A 117 -4.28 -0.01 -10.79
CA GLN A 117 -3.10 -0.33 -11.60
C GLN A 117 -1.89 -0.74 -10.75
N ASP A 118 -1.75 -0.20 -9.54
CA ASP A 118 -0.61 -0.45 -8.66
C ASP A 118 -0.82 -1.71 -7.81
N THR A 119 -0.40 -2.87 -8.29
CA THR A 119 -0.56 -4.14 -7.57
C THR A 119 0.34 -4.24 -6.33
N THR A 120 1.50 -3.60 -6.30
CA THR A 120 2.38 -3.55 -5.11
C THR A 120 1.67 -2.88 -3.94
N ARG A 121 0.80 -1.90 -4.20
CA ARG A 121 0.02 -1.27 -3.13
C ARG A 121 -0.96 -2.25 -2.48
N LEU A 122 -1.45 -3.29 -3.17
CA LEU A 122 -2.21 -4.38 -2.51
C LEU A 122 -1.40 -5.11 -1.45
N TRP A 123 -0.11 -5.33 -1.72
CA TRP A 123 0.78 -5.97 -0.75
C TRP A 123 0.99 -5.08 0.47
N LEU A 124 1.17 -3.77 0.28
CA LEU A 124 1.29 -2.81 1.37
C LEU A 124 0.01 -2.79 2.24
N GLU A 125 -1.17 -2.72 1.61
CA GLU A 125 -2.44 -2.78 2.35
C GLU A 125 -2.60 -4.11 3.08
N GLY A 126 -2.28 -5.24 2.43
CA GLY A 126 -2.30 -6.58 3.04
C GLY A 126 -1.35 -6.70 4.23
N TRP A 127 -0.18 -6.07 4.17
CA TRP A 127 0.74 -6.01 5.30
C TRP A 127 0.15 -5.24 6.48
N ILE A 128 -0.48 -4.09 6.24
CA ILE A 128 -1.14 -3.29 7.27
C ILE A 128 -2.22 -4.11 7.98
N VAL A 129 -3.16 -4.69 7.23
CA VAL A 129 -4.26 -5.45 7.86
C VAL A 129 -3.79 -6.75 8.50
N SER A 130 -2.65 -7.31 8.08
CA SER A 130 -2.06 -8.47 8.77
C SER A 130 -1.63 -8.15 10.21
N GLN A 131 -1.28 -6.89 10.50
CA GLN A 131 -0.97 -6.43 11.86
C GLN A 131 -2.25 -6.12 12.67
N GLN A 132 -3.43 -6.18 12.05
CA GLN A 132 -4.74 -5.95 12.67
C GLN A 132 -5.50 -7.27 12.95
N GLY A 133 -4.80 -8.41 12.97
CA GLY A 133 -5.38 -9.71 13.32
C GLY A 133 -5.92 -10.51 12.13
N TRP A 134 -5.65 -10.07 10.90
CA TRP A 134 -6.01 -10.83 9.71
C TRP A 134 -4.88 -11.76 9.24
N ARG A 135 -5.25 -12.95 8.79
CA ARG A 135 -4.42 -13.87 8.03
C ARG A 135 -4.73 -13.66 6.56
N ILE A 136 -3.78 -13.05 5.86
CA ILE A 136 -4.02 -12.47 4.54
C ILE A 136 -3.44 -13.34 3.43
N ASP A 137 -4.28 -13.60 2.42
CA ASP A 137 -3.84 -13.87 1.05
C ASP A 137 -4.03 -12.62 0.20
N VAL A 138 -3.17 -12.41 -0.80
CA VAL A 138 -3.22 -11.25 -1.69
C VAL A 138 -3.43 -11.71 -3.12
N LEU A 139 -4.45 -11.16 -3.79
CA LEU A 139 -4.66 -11.40 -5.22
C LEU A 139 -3.52 -10.77 -6.03
N ALA A 140 -2.91 -11.52 -6.95
CA ALA A 140 -1.75 -11.06 -7.70
C ALA A 140 -2.03 -9.88 -8.65
N HIS A 141 -3.28 -9.77 -9.12
CA HIS A 141 -3.72 -8.75 -10.08
C HIS A 141 -5.01 -8.10 -9.63
N SER A 142 -5.25 -6.86 -10.07
CA SER A 142 -6.54 -6.23 -9.89
C SER A 142 -7.60 -6.87 -10.77
N LEU A 143 -8.84 -6.88 -10.28
CA LEU A 143 -10.02 -7.19 -11.06
C LEU A 143 -10.62 -5.91 -11.60
N ASN A 144 -10.93 -5.89 -12.90
CA ASN A 144 -11.72 -4.83 -13.51
C ASN A 144 -13.22 -4.97 -13.16
N GLN A 145 -13.64 -6.22 -12.94
CA GLN A 145 -14.99 -6.57 -12.51
C GLN A 145 -14.90 -7.51 -11.31
N LEU A 146 -15.22 -6.99 -10.12
CA LEU A 146 -15.32 -7.79 -8.91
C LEU A 146 -16.72 -8.40 -8.82
N ARG A 147 -16.77 -9.73 -8.63
CA ARG A 147 -17.98 -10.52 -8.40
C ARG A 147 -17.79 -11.33 -7.12
N PRO A 148 -18.30 -10.86 -5.96
CA PRO A 148 -18.10 -11.52 -4.67
C PRO A 148 -18.60 -12.97 -4.63
N GLU A 149 -19.57 -13.32 -5.47
CA GLU A 149 -20.13 -14.67 -5.61
C GLU A 149 -19.09 -15.69 -6.09
N LEU A 150 -18.01 -15.26 -6.75
CA LEU A 150 -16.91 -16.15 -7.15
C LEU A 150 -15.96 -16.51 -5.99
N PHE A 151 -16.15 -15.89 -4.82
CA PHE A 151 -15.30 -16.05 -3.64
C PHE A 151 -16.12 -16.52 -2.43
N GLU A 152 -17.15 -17.33 -2.65
CA GLU A 152 -18.00 -17.89 -1.59
C GLU A 152 -17.19 -18.46 -0.41
N GLY A 153 -17.61 -18.11 0.81
CA GLY A 153 -16.96 -18.52 2.05
C GLY A 153 -15.68 -17.77 2.41
N ARG A 154 -15.26 -16.76 1.64
CA ARG A 154 -14.09 -15.92 1.95
C ARG A 154 -14.50 -14.52 2.39
N THR A 155 -13.80 -13.99 3.39
CA THR A 155 -13.80 -12.56 3.66
C THR A 155 -12.98 -11.82 2.61
N LEU A 156 -13.54 -10.81 1.97
CA LEU A 156 -12.88 -9.97 0.98
C LEU A 156 -12.51 -8.61 1.57
N LEU A 157 -11.25 -8.23 1.47
CA LEU A 157 -10.76 -6.90 1.82
C LEU A 157 -10.38 -6.16 0.54
N VAL A 158 -11.18 -5.16 0.15
CA VAL A 158 -11.16 -4.58 -1.19
C VAL A 158 -10.50 -3.21 -1.19
N TRP A 159 -9.39 -3.09 -1.91
CA TRP A 159 -8.73 -1.82 -2.16
C TRP A 159 -9.13 -1.26 -3.52
N CYS A 160 -9.67 -0.03 -3.53
CA CYS A 160 -10.22 0.65 -4.72
C CYS A 160 -9.30 1.76 -5.25
N GLY A 161 -8.04 1.83 -4.80
CA GLY A 161 -7.17 2.98 -5.05
C GLY A 161 -7.17 3.97 -3.89
N GLU A 162 -6.42 5.06 -4.05
CA GLU A 162 -6.32 6.10 -3.01
C GLU A 162 -7.63 6.89 -2.82
N ASN A 163 -8.41 7.04 -3.89
CA ASN A 163 -9.68 7.77 -3.86
C ASN A 163 -10.79 6.82 -4.31
N ARG A 164 -11.53 6.26 -3.34
CA ARG A 164 -12.72 5.46 -3.64
C ARG A 164 -13.82 6.36 -4.17
N THR A 165 -14.41 5.99 -5.29
CA THR A 165 -15.56 6.71 -5.87
C THR A 165 -16.85 6.42 -5.10
N SER A 166 -17.81 7.34 -5.13
CA SER A 166 -19.13 7.12 -4.52
C SER A 166 -19.84 5.88 -5.08
N ALA A 167 -19.68 5.60 -6.38
CA ALA A 167 -20.22 4.40 -7.01
C ALA A 167 -19.59 3.11 -6.46
N GLN A 168 -18.27 3.07 -6.26
CA GLN A 168 -17.60 1.93 -5.63
C GLN A 168 -18.06 1.75 -4.17
N GLN A 169 -18.24 2.85 -3.42
CA GLN A 169 -18.74 2.78 -2.04
C GLN A 169 -20.17 2.20 -1.99
N GLN A 170 -21.07 2.70 -2.85
CA GLN A 170 -22.44 2.20 -2.95
C GLN A 170 -22.47 0.71 -3.33
N GLN A 171 -21.63 0.29 -4.28
CA GLN A 171 -21.56 -1.11 -4.68
C GLN A 171 -21.05 -2.02 -3.56
N LEU A 172 -20.01 -1.60 -2.82
CA LEU A 172 -19.52 -2.34 -1.65
C LEU A 172 -20.61 -2.53 -0.60
N THR A 173 -21.36 -1.47 -0.30
CA THR A 173 -22.50 -1.53 0.62
C THR A 173 -23.60 -2.45 0.11
N SER A 174 -23.94 -2.39 -1.18
CA SER A 174 -24.93 -3.30 -1.78
C SER A 174 -24.53 -4.77 -1.68
N TRP A 175 -23.25 -5.09 -1.89
CA TRP A 175 -22.76 -6.47 -1.70
C TRP A 175 -22.81 -6.91 -0.23
N GLN A 176 -22.52 -6.02 0.72
CA GLN A 176 -22.69 -6.32 2.16
C GLN A 176 -24.16 -6.59 2.51
N GLU A 177 -25.10 -5.80 1.98
CA GLU A 177 -26.54 -6.00 2.17
C GLU A 177 -27.04 -7.32 1.57
N GLN A 178 -26.39 -7.79 0.50
CA GLN A 178 -26.63 -9.10 -0.10
C GLN A 178 -26.03 -10.27 0.71
N GLY A 179 -25.33 -9.97 1.82
CA GLY A 179 -24.75 -10.97 2.73
C GLY A 179 -23.32 -11.38 2.39
N HIS A 180 -22.66 -10.71 1.45
CA HIS A 180 -21.24 -10.97 1.19
C HIS A 180 -20.35 -10.38 2.29
N ASP A 181 -19.37 -11.16 2.74
CA ASP A 181 -18.38 -10.73 3.73
C ASP A 181 -17.28 -9.91 3.06
N ILE A 182 -17.62 -8.68 2.65
CA ILE A 182 -16.78 -7.79 1.85
C ILE A 182 -16.59 -6.45 2.56
N PHE A 183 -15.35 -5.99 2.72
CA PHE A 183 -15.03 -4.75 3.41
C PHE A 183 -14.04 -3.88 2.64
N PRO A 184 -14.19 -2.56 2.69
CA PRO A 184 -13.22 -1.65 2.12
C PRO A 184 -11.87 -1.64 2.84
N LEU A 185 -10.78 -1.48 2.06
CA LEU A 185 -9.43 -1.11 2.52
C LEU A 185 -9.09 0.33 2.14
N GLY A 186 -8.19 0.93 2.91
CA GLY A 186 -7.85 2.35 2.80
C GLY A 186 -8.98 3.24 3.34
N ILE A 187 -8.60 4.25 4.12
CA ILE A 187 -9.50 5.31 4.62
C ILE A 187 -9.57 6.40 3.57
#